data_AF-A0ABD5LTH5-F1
#
_entry.id   AF-A0ABD5LTH5-F1
#
_cell.length_a   1.000
_cell.length_b   1.000
_cell.length_c   1.000
_cell.angle_alpha   90.00
_cell.angle_beta   90.00
_cell.angle_gamma   90.00
#
_symmetry.space_group_name_H-M   'P 1'
#
loop_
_entity.id
_entity.type
_entity.pdbx_description
1 polymer ?
#
loop_
_entity_poly.entity_id
_entity_poly.type
_entity_poly.pdbx_seq_one_letter_code
_entity_poly.pdbx_strand_id
1 'polypeptide(L)'
;MFTFFLYFDYEESIYVDGNISIIGDMTFIFDKYLKQHDIAIPKHPFRNCIYDEAHYCIKIKKTTTDEIENQLNYYHHIGFPKNYGLLKIMLL
;
A
#
# COMPACT_ATOMS: atom_id res chain seq x y z
N MET A 1 10.86 -5.49 7.85
CA MET A 1 10.84 -5.92 6.44
C MET A 1 9.85 -7.08 6.33
N PHE A 2 8.60 -6.82 5.92
CA PHE A 2 7.61 -7.86 5.69
C PHE A 2 7.81 -8.41 4.28
N THR A 3 8.53 -9.53 4.17
CA THR A 3 8.66 -10.26 2.91
C THR A 3 7.32 -10.95 2.64
N PHE A 4 6.57 -10.44 1.66
CA PHE A 4 5.44 -11.16 1.09
C PHE A 4 5.99 -12.38 0.35
N PHE A 5 5.91 -13.55 0.98
CA PHE A 5 6.12 -14.81 0.26
C PHE A 5 4.93 -15.00 -0.67
N LEU A 6 5.15 -14.90 -1.97
CA LEU A 6 4.28 -15.53 -2.96
C LEU A 6 4.41 -17.03 -2.71
N TYR A 7 3.45 -17.60 -1.98
CA TYR A 7 3.44 -19.02 -1.65
C TYR A 7 3.05 -19.77 -2.93
N PHE A 8 4.03 -20.41 -3.59
CA PHE A 8 3.87 -21.01 -4.91
C PHE A 8 3.05 -22.32 -4.93
N ASP A 9 2.58 -22.81 -3.77
CA ASP A 9 1.79 -24.04 -3.66
C ASP A 9 0.27 -23.81 -3.84
N TYR A 10 -0.17 -22.56 -4.01
CA TYR A 10 -1.58 -22.21 -4.20
C TYR A 10 -1.78 -21.47 -5.53
N GLU A 11 -2.88 -21.75 -6.24
CA GLU A 11 -3.23 -21.07 -7.49
C GLU A 11 -3.50 -19.58 -7.27
N GLU A 12 -4.18 -19.24 -6.17
CA GLU A 12 -4.51 -17.89 -5.77
C GLU A 12 -4.23 -17.72 -4.28
N SER A 13 -3.67 -16.57 -3.89
CA SER A 13 -3.42 -16.27 -2.48
C SER A 13 -3.80 -14.82 -2.16
N ILE A 14 -4.32 -14.61 -0.95
CA ILE A 14 -4.68 -13.29 -0.43
C ILE A 14 -3.97 -13.08 0.90
N TYR A 15 -3.27 -11.95 1.00
CA TYR A 15 -2.75 -11.50 2.28
C TYR A 15 -3.77 -10.60 2.97
N VAL A 16 -4.02 -10.89 4.24
CA VAL A 16 -4.90 -10.11 5.10
C VAL A 16 -4.10 -9.72 6.34
N ASP A 17 -4.07 -8.42 6.66
CA ASP A 17 -3.41 -7.92 7.86
C ASP A 17 -4.08 -8.52 9.11
N GLY A 18 -3.30 -8.79 10.16
CA GLY A 18 -3.80 -9.38 11.40
C GLY A 18 -4.83 -8.50 12.14
N ASN A 19 -4.95 -7.22 11.79
CA ASN A 19 -5.99 -6.32 12.31
C ASN A 19 -7.29 -6.31 11.48
N ILE A 20 -7.39 -7.10 10.40
CA ILE A 20 -8.58 -7.21 9.56
C ILE A 20 -9.29 -8.54 9.83
N SER A 21 -10.57 -8.46 10.17
CA SER A 21 -11.42 -9.63 10.31
C SER A 21 -12.10 -9.99 8.99
N ILE A 22 -12.07 -11.27 8.63
CA ILE A 22 -12.82 -11.82 7.49
C ILE A 22 -14.21 -12.18 7.99
N ILE A 23 -15.23 -11.47 7.52
CA ILE A 23 -16.62 -11.62 7.97
C ILE A 23 -17.53 -12.31 6.94
N GLY A 24 -16.98 -12.75 5.82
CA GLY A 24 -17.73 -13.35 4.72
C GLY A 24 -16.82 -13.98 3.67
N ASP A 25 -17.44 -14.48 2.60
CA ASP A 25 -16.72 -15.11 1.49
C ASP A 25 -15.86 -14.08 0.73
N MET A 26 -14.60 -14.42 0.49
CA MET A 26 -13.63 -13.59 -0.23
C MET A 26 -13.34 -14.07 -1.65
N THR A 27 -13.90 -15.20 -2.09
CA THR A 27 -13.69 -15.75 -3.44
C THR A 27 -14.00 -14.73 -4.54
N PHE A 28 -15.01 -13.88 -4.30
CA PHE A 28 -15.38 -12.79 -5.21
C PHE A 28 -14.22 -11.83 -5.53
N ILE A 29 -13.22 -11.68 -4.64
CA ILE A 29 -12.08 -10.79 -4.84
C ILE A 29 -11.19 -11.34 -5.95
N PHE A 30 -10.90 -12.64 -5.90
CA PHE A 30 -10.13 -13.32 -6.94
C PHE A 30 -10.85 -13.26 -8.28
N ASP A 31 -12.13 -13.64 -8.28
CA ASP A 31 -12.99 -13.60 -9.47
C ASP A 31 -13.08 -12.22 -10.11
N LYS A 32 -13.07 -11.16 -9.30
CA LYS A 32 -13.24 -9.79 -9.78
C LYS A 32 -11.93 -9.16 -10.26
N TYR A 33 -10.82 -9.43 -9.58
CA TYR A 33 -9.58 -8.68 -9.79
C TYR A 33 -8.44 -9.50 -10.39
N LEU A 34 -8.40 -10.83 -10.20
CA LEU A 34 -7.30 -11.67 -10.69
C LEU A 34 -7.58 -12.36 -12.04
N LYS A 35 -8.83 -12.35 -12.54
CA LYS A 35 -9.13 -12.92 -13.88
C LYS A 35 -8.36 -12.30 -15.04
N GLN A 36 -7.94 -11.05 -14.90
CA GLN A 36 -7.24 -10.29 -15.95
C GLN A 36 -5.85 -9.80 -15.50
N HIS A 37 -5.44 -10.09 -14.27
CA HIS A 37 -4.23 -9.54 -13.66
C HIS A 37 -3.62 -10.55 -12.70
N ASP A 38 -2.29 -10.65 -12.67
CA ASP A 38 -1.60 -11.58 -11.77
C ASP A 38 -1.60 -11.11 -10.31
N ILE A 39 -1.69 -9.79 -10.09
CA ILE A 39 -1.62 -9.16 -8.77
C ILE A 39 -2.65 -8.04 -8.69
N ALA A 40 -3.42 -8.03 -7.61
CA ALA A 40 -4.34 -6.96 -7.28
C ALA A 40 -3.96 -6.32 -5.93
N ILE A 41 -3.77 -4.99 -5.93
CA ILE A 41 -3.45 -4.23 -4.73
C ILE A 41 -4.49 -3.11 -4.58
N PRO A 42 -5.15 -2.98 -3.42
CA PRO A 42 -6.10 -1.92 -3.20
C PRO A 42 -5.42 -0.55 -3.25
N LYS A 43 -6.07 0.41 -3.92
CA LYS A 43 -5.65 1.82 -3.88
C LYS A 43 -5.79 2.36 -2.46
N HIS A 44 -4.95 3.32 -2.13
CA HIS A 44 -5.05 4.04 -0.88
C HIS A 44 -6.38 4.82 -0.82
N PRO A 45 -7.21 4.63 0.22
CA PRO A 45 -8.60 5.06 0.19
C PRO A 45 -8.80 6.58 0.33
N PHE A 46 -7.83 7.30 0.88
CA PHE A 46 -8.01 8.72 1.26
C PHE A 46 -7.12 9.69 0.50
N ARG A 47 -6.04 9.22 -0.10
CA ARG A 47 -4.96 10.05 -0.65
C ARG A 47 -4.37 9.38 -1.88
N ASN A 48 -3.93 10.19 -2.82
CA ASN A 48 -3.38 9.76 -4.11
C ASN A 48 -1.94 10.26 -4.34
N CYS A 49 -1.42 11.06 -3.42
CA CYS A 49 -0.13 11.73 -3.53
C CYS A 49 0.73 11.40 -2.31
N ILE A 50 1.96 10.90 -2.55
CA ILE A 50 2.89 10.50 -1.48
C ILE A 50 3.31 11.66 -0.59
N TYR A 51 3.38 12.87 -1.14
CA TYR A 51 3.71 14.08 -0.38
C TYR A 51 2.60 14.44 0.61
N ASP A 52 1.33 14.34 0.18
CA ASP A 52 0.19 14.60 1.05
C ASP A 52 0.05 13.51 2.14
N GLU A 53 0.36 12.25 1.81
CA GLU A 53 0.46 11.15 2.77
C GLU A 53 1.52 11.44 3.82
N ALA A 54 2.72 11.84 3.40
CA ALA A 54 3.82 12.16 4.29
C ALA A 54 3.47 13.26 5.29
N HIS A 55 2.90 14.36 4.83
CA HIS A 55 2.45 15.45 5.70
C HIS A 55 1.36 14.98 6.67
N TYR A 56 0.45 14.10 6.23
CA TYR A 56 -0.53 13.50 7.12
C TYR A 56 0.13 12.62 8.18
N CYS A 57 1.10 11.78 7.82
CA CYS A 57 1.87 10.94 8.75
C CYS A 57 2.60 11.77 9.82
N ILE A 58 3.20 12.91 9.44
CA ILE A 58 3.81 13.87 10.38
C ILE A 58 2.74 14.42 11.33
N LYS A 59 1.59 14.87 10.79
CA LYS A 59 0.49 15.46 11.56
C LYS A 59 -0.05 14.51 12.63
N ILE A 60 -0.19 13.21 12.31
CA ILE A 60 -0.67 12.20 13.25
C ILE A 60 0.45 11.56 14.09
N LYS A 61 1.71 12.03 13.93
CA LYS A 61 2.90 11.51 14.62
C LYS A 61 3.09 9.99 14.45
N LYS A 62 2.88 9.50 13.23
CA LYS A 62 2.98 8.07 12.92
C LYS A 62 4.43 7.55 12.95
N THR A 63 5.38 8.41 12.59
CA THR A 63 6.82 8.16 12.76
C THR A 63 7.55 9.50 13.02
N THR A 64 8.88 9.46 13.11
CA THR A 64 9.70 10.66 13.31
C THR A 64 9.63 11.59 12.09
N THR A 65 9.71 12.90 12.34
CA THR A 65 9.69 13.90 11.26
C THR A 65 10.92 13.77 10.37
N ASP A 66 12.08 13.51 10.95
CA ASP A 66 13.36 13.38 10.24
C ASP A 66 13.34 12.24 9.21
N GLU A 67 12.79 11.07 9.56
CA GLU A 67 12.66 9.94 8.64
C GLU A 67 11.77 10.28 7.44
N ILE A 68 10.63 10.93 7.68
CA ILE A 68 9.70 11.34 6.62
C ILE A 68 10.36 12.39 5.72
N GLU A 69 11.01 13.40 6.29
CA GLU A 69 11.68 14.44 5.53
C GLU A 69 12.81 13.89 4.66
N ASN A 70 13.62 12.96 5.19
CA ASN A 70 14.65 12.27 4.41
C ASN A 70 14.05 11.53 3.21
N GLN A 71 12.94 10.83 3.39
CA GLN A 71 12.27 10.11 2.31
C GLN A 71 11.64 11.07 1.28
N LEU A 72 11.04 12.17 1.72
CA LEU A 72 10.48 13.20 0.84
C LEU A 72 11.56 13.89 0.01
N ASN A 73 12.70 14.20 0.62
CA ASN A 73 13.85 14.80 -0.06
C ASN A 73 14.37 13.87 -1.16
N TYR A 74 14.47 12.56 -0.88
CA TYR A 74 14.83 11.58 -1.90
C TYR A 74 13.82 11.56 -3.06
N TYR A 75 12.51 11.50 -2.76
CA TYR A 75 11.48 11.52 -3.80
C TYR A 75 11.49 12.80 -4.64
N HIS A 76 11.73 13.95 -4.01
CA HIS A 76 11.92 15.21 -4.75
C HIS A 76 13.17 15.18 -5.62
N HIS A 77 14.28 14.66 -5.11
CA HIS A 77 15.54 14.60 -5.84
C HIS A 77 15.45 13.74 -7.11
N ILE A 78 14.77 12.60 -7.04
CA ILE A 78 14.57 11.71 -8.20
C ILE A 78 13.43 12.18 -9.13
N GLY A 79 12.77 13.29 -8.83
CA GLY A 79 11.67 13.82 -9.64
C GLY A 79 10.38 13.00 -9.57
N PHE A 80 10.09 12.37 -8.44
CA PHE A 80 8.87 11.56 -8.29
C PHE A 80 7.61 12.43 -8.44
N PRO A 81 6.65 12.04 -9.29
CA PRO A 81 5.50 12.88 -9.60
C PRO A 81 4.51 12.98 -8.43
N LYS A 82 3.89 14.16 -8.30
CA LYS A 82 2.70 14.34 -7.46
C LYS A 82 1.51 13.61 -8.07
N ASN A 83 0.59 13.13 -7.24
CA ASN A 83 -0.65 12.46 -7.67
C ASN A 83 -0.45 11.22 -8.57
N TYR A 84 0.68 10.54 -8.47
CA TYR A 84 1.00 9.34 -9.27
C TYR A 84 0.09 8.13 -8.98
N GLY A 85 -0.63 8.14 -7.86
CA GLY A 85 -1.22 6.94 -7.32
C GLY A 85 -0.61 6.60 -5.96
N LEU A 86 -1.44 6.07 -5.06
CA LEU A 86 -0.98 5.43 -3.85
C LEU A 86 -1.67 4.09 -3.67
N LEU A 87 -0.91 3.10 -3.22
CA LEU A 87 -1.40 1.78 -2.86
C LEU A 87 -1.58 1.71 -1.34
N LYS A 88 -2.58 0.98 -0.85
CA LYS A 88 -2.89 0.87 0.58
C LYS A 88 -1.75 0.24 1.40
N ILE A 89 -0.86 -0.51 0.75
CA ILE A 89 0.34 -1.09 1.36
C ILE A 89 1.50 -0.10 1.52
N MET A 90 1.46 1.04 0.82
CA MET A 90 2.52 2.03 0.82
C MET A 90 2.27 3.01 1.96
N LEU A 91 2.60 2.60 3.16
CA LEU A 91 2.75 3.49 4.30
C LEU A 91 4.24 3.78 4.45
N LEU A 92 4.58 5.08 4.44
CA LEU A 92 5.89 5.57 4.89
C LEU A 92 6.22 5.01 6.27
#